data_AF-A0A7C6N1K0-F1
#
_entry.id   AF-A0A7C6N1K0-F1
#
_cell.length_a   1.000
_cell.length_b   1.000
_cell.length_c   1.000
_cell.angle_alpha   90.00
_cell.angle_beta   90.00
_cell.angle_gamma   90.00
#
_symmetry.space_group_name_H-M   'P 1'
#
loop_
_entity.id
_entity.type
_entity.pdbx_description
1 polymer ?
#
loop_
_entity_poly.entity_id
_entity_poly.type
_entity_poly.pdbx_seq_one_letter_code
_entity_poly.pdbx_strand_id
1 'polypeptide(L)'
;MLLFLTQDNTVPKIIAGVLLLALITAVVVYLIRADIKEFGQVKQATTRSLAALSVMAAVSSIAMLLSFEIIPAAFFLKLEFSVLIIFLVFIWFDFKSAIIVSIITNLINYLIKGAVIPFLDQGINFLATLVFLIPFVFVFRKYCLGGRSKEISCEINFPISKMIITGVVSVVVTTIVMLIINLLIIFPIYNTLSPGFIDGVLKAVSDNRFIAILSTFGLFNVIHWGSIAVVIVLFGRRLVKLREYIR
;
A
#
# COMPACT_ATOMS: atom_id res chain seq x y z
N MET A 1 18.22 -5.50 20.47
CA MET A 1 17.56 -4.61 19.50
C MET A 1 18.41 -3.38 19.15
N LEU A 2 19.11 -2.75 20.12
CA LEU A 2 20.04 -1.63 19.87
C LEU A 2 21.34 -1.99 19.11
N LEU A 3 21.80 -3.25 19.17
CA LEU A 3 23.05 -3.69 18.54
C LEU A 3 22.98 -3.91 17.01
N PHE A 4 21.78 -3.96 16.42
CA PHE A 4 21.62 -4.09 14.95
C PHE A 4 21.77 -2.75 14.20
N LEU A 5 21.73 -1.64 14.93
CA LEU A 5 21.79 -0.29 14.36
C LEU A 5 23.24 0.25 14.23
N THR A 6 24.22 -0.42 14.84
CA THR A 6 25.60 0.10 14.95
C THR A 6 26.66 -0.68 14.15
N GLN A 7 26.37 -1.89 13.68
CA GLN A 7 27.34 -2.68 12.90
C GLN A 7 27.08 -2.56 11.39
N ASP A 8 28.15 -2.23 10.67
CA ASP A 8 28.22 -1.99 9.22
C ASP A 8 28.17 -3.29 8.40
N ASN A 9 27.27 -4.20 8.78
CA ASN A 9 27.01 -5.45 8.09
C ASN A 9 25.92 -5.20 7.04
N THR A 10 26.30 -4.56 5.94
CA THR A 10 25.41 -4.25 4.80
C THR A 10 24.83 -5.52 4.16
N VAL A 11 25.65 -6.57 3.99
CA VAL A 11 25.24 -7.81 3.32
C VAL A 11 24.12 -8.57 4.07
N PRO A 12 24.21 -8.85 5.39
CA PRO A 12 23.12 -9.47 6.13
C PRO A 12 21.81 -8.68 6.14
N LYS A 13 21.90 -7.34 6.17
CA LYS A 13 20.72 -6.45 6.13
C LYS A 13 20.00 -6.54 4.79
N ILE A 14 20.76 -6.53 3.69
CA ILE A 14 20.20 -6.68 2.34
C ILE A 14 19.56 -8.06 2.18
N ILE A 15 20.22 -9.14 2.63
CA ILE A 15 19.66 -10.50 2.58
C ILE A 15 18.33 -10.58 3.34
N ALA A 16 18.27 -10.05 4.57
CA ALA A 16 17.04 -10.00 5.35
C ALA A 16 15.93 -9.20 4.65
N GLY A 17 16.29 -8.08 4.00
CA GLY A 17 15.37 -7.29 3.19
C GLY A 17 14.82 -8.07 1.99
N VAL A 18 15.68 -8.78 1.26
CA VAL A 18 15.28 -9.62 0.13
C VAL A 18 14.34 -10.74 0.57
N LEU A 19 14.63 -11.39 1.71
CA LEU A 19 13.75 -12.42 2.29
C LEU A 19 12.37 -11.84 2.67
N LEU A 20 12.33 -10.64 3.23
CA LEU A 20 11.07 -9.96 3.55
C LEU A 20 10.26 -9.64 2.27
N LEU A 21 10.92 -9.14 1.22
CA LEU A 21 10.26 -8.91 -0.08
C LEU A 21 9.73 -10.20 -0.69
N ALA A 22 10.49 -11.29 -0.60
CA ALA A 22 10.06 -12.61 -1.07
C ALA A 22 8.83 -13.10 -0.29
N LEU A 23 8.80 -12.89 1.03
CA LEU A 23 7.64 -13.22 1.88
C LEU A 23 6.40 -12.40 1.48
N ILE A 24 6.53 -11.08 1.32
CA ILE A 24 5.41 -10.23 0.89
C ILE A 24 4.90 -10.69 -0.47
N THR A 25 5.81 -10.96 -1.42
CA THR A 25 5.47 -11.45 -2.76
C THR A 25 4.74 -12.80 -2.68
N ALA A 26 5.21 -13.73 -1.86
CA ALA A 26 4.55 -15.03 -1.65
C ALA A 26 3.13 -14.87 -1.10
N VAL A 27 2.94 -13.97 -0.12
CA VAL A 27 1.60 -13.66 0.42
C VAL A 27 0.70 -13.07 -0.66
N VAL A 28 1.21 -12.12 -1.46
CA VAL A 28 0.45 -11.52 -2.57
C VAL A 28 0.07 -12.56 -3.61
N VAL A 29 1.00 -13.43 -4.03
CA VAL A 29 0.71 -14.52 -4.97
C VAL A 29 -0.31 -15.50 -4.40
N TYR A 30 -0.20 -15.86 -3.13
CA TYR A 30 -1.19 -16.68 -2.45
C TYR A 30 -2.58 -16.02 -2.50
N LEU A 31 -2.67 -14.73 -2.17
CA LEU A 31 -3.93 -13.99 -2.20
C LEU A 31 -4.51 -13.93 -3.61
N ILE A 32 -3.71 -13.64 -4.65
CA ILE A 32 -4.17 -13.66 -6.05
C ILE A 32 -4.74 -15.03 -6.43
N ARG A 33 -4.02 -16.12 -6.14
CA ARG A 33 -4.49 -17.48 -6.46
C ARG A 33 -5.80 -17.80 -5.74
N ALA A 34 -5.89 -17.39 -4.50
CA ALA A 34 -7.03 -17.65 -3.66
C ALA A 34 -8.23 -16.77 -4.01
N ASP A 35 -8.00 -15.58 -4.58
CA ASP A 35 -9.00 -14.69 -5.19
C ASP A 35 -9.55 -15.29 -6.50
N ILE A 36 -8.66 -15.77 -7.38
CA ILE A 36 -9.05 -16.48 -8.63
C ILE A 36 -9.94 -17.70 -8.32
N LYS A 37 -9.65 -18.43 -7.23
CA LYS A 37 -10.43 -19.60 -6.83
C LYS A 37 -11.82 -19.22 -6.31
N GLU A 38 -11.95 -18.13 -5.56
CA GLU A 38 -13.22 -17.67 -4.99
C GLU A 38 -14.11 -16.94 -6.00
N PHE A 39 -13.53 -16.16 -6.91
CA PHE A 39 -14.28 -15.45 -7.94
C PHE A 39 -14.72 -16.33 -9.12
N GLY A 40 -14.32 -17.61 -9.16
CA GLY A 40 -14.60 -18.51 -10.28
C GLY A 40 -13.91 -18.06 -11.58
N GLN A 41 -13.97 -18.86 -12.65
CA GLN A 41 -13.30 -18.56 -13.93
C GLN A 41 -13.45 -17.08 -14.31
N VAL A 42 -12.33 -16.45 -14.69
CA VAL A 42 -12.22 -15.08 -15.19
C VAL A 42 -13.48 -14.75 -15.98
N LYS A 43 -14.43 -14.01 -15.39
CA LYS A 43 -15.52 -13.42 -16.17
C LYS A 43 -14.80 -12.66 -17.28
N GLN A 44 -15.02 -13.03 -18.54
CA GLN A 44 -14.35 -12.39 -19.68
C GLN A 44 -14.40 -10.88 -19.45
N ALA A 45 -13.24 -10.23 -19.50
CA ALA A 45 -13.15 -8.80 -19.32
C ALA A 45 -14.06 -8.15 -20.36
N THR A 46 -15.21 -7.65 -19.90
CA THR A 46 -16.12 -6.92 -20.77
C THR A 46 -15.48 -5.58 -21.08
N THR A 47 -15.73 -5.04 -22.26
CA THR A 47 -15.26 -3.70 -22.64
C THR A 47 -15.64 -2.65 -21.59
N ARG A 48 -16.81 -2.81 -20.96
CA ARG A 48 -17.26 -1.97 -19.83
C ARG A 48 -16.37 -2.09 -18.59
N SER A 49 -16.00 -3.31 -18.19
CA SER A 49 -15.12 -3.52 -17.03
C SER A 49 -13.71 -2.98 -17.28
N LEU A 50 -13.16 -3.17 -18.48
CA LEU A 50 -11.86 -2.65 -18.85
C LEU A 50 -11.88 -1.11 -18.86
N ALA A 51 -12.89 -0.50 -19.47
CA ALA A 51 -13.05 0.95 -19.48
C ALA A 51 -13.15 1.52 -18.06
N ALA A 52 -13.92 0.88 -17.17
CA ALA A 52 -14.03 1.30 -15.78
C ALA A 52 -12.68 1.20 -15.03
N LEU A 53 -11.93 0.12 -15.20
CA LEU A 53 -10.59 -0.02 -14.59
C LEU A 53 -9.61 1.03 -15.11
N SER A 54 -9.65 1.35 -16.40
CA SER A 54 -8.82 2.41 -16.99
C SER A 54 -9.16 3.79 -16.42
N VAL A 55 -10.44 4.10 -16.26
CA VAL A 55 -10.89 5.35 -15.60
C VAL A 55 -10.42 5.38 -14.15
N MET A 56 -10.54 4.28 -13.41
CA MET A 56 -10.05 4.20 -12.03
C MET A 56 -8.54 4.41 -11.94
N ALA A 57 -7.76 3.84 -12.86
CA ALA A 57 -6.32 4.08 -12.93
C ALA A 57 -5.97 5.53 -13.25
N ALA A 58 -6.69 6.17 -14.17
CA ALA A 58 -6.52 7.60 -14.46
C ALA A 58 -6.84 8.48 -13.24
N VAL A 59 -7.97 8.25 -12.57
CA VAL A 59 -8.38 9.02 -11.37
C VAL A 59 -7.40 8.79 -10.21
N SER A 60 -6.97 7.54 -10.00
CA SER A 60 -5.94 7.18 -9.03
C SER A 60 -4.62 7.90 -9.31
N SER A 61 -4.22 7.99 -10.58
CA SER A 61 -3.01 8.71 -11.01
C SER A 61 -3.13 10.21 -10.74
N ILE A 62 -4.28 10.82 -11.04
CA ILE A 62 -4.55 12.23 -10.71
C ILE A 62 -4.48 12.46 -9.20
N ALA A 63 -5.05 11.56 -8.40
CA ALA A 63 -4.96 11.65 -6.94
C ALA A 63 -3.51 11.59 -6.43
N MET A 64 -2.64 10.81 -7.09
CA MET A 64 -1.20 10.76 -6.80
C MET A 64 -0.46 12.04 -7.24
N LEU A 65 -0.95 12.72 -8.29
CA LEU A 65 -0.40 14.01 -8.70
C LEU A 65 -0.67 15.11 -7.67
N LEU A 66 -1.84 15.07 -7.01
CA LEU A 66 -2.25 15.99 -5.93
C LEU A 66 -1.56 15.72 -4.59
N SER A 67 -0.54 14.87 -4.56
CA SER A 67 0.23 14.56 -3.37
C SER A 67 1.04 15.76 -2.86
N PHE A 68 1.15 15.87 -1.54
CA PHE A 68 1.86 16.95 -0.86
C PHE A 68 2.77 16.43 0.25
N GLU A 69 3.79 17.21 0.59
CA GLU A 69 4.81 16.87 1.56
C GLU A 69 4.37 17.30 2.95
N ILE A 70 4.31 16.35 3.90
CA ILE A 70 3.96 16.69 5.30
C ILE A 70 5.19 17.14 6.08
N ILE A 71 6.34 16.55 5.77
CA ILE A 71 7.61 16.79 6.46
C ILE A 71 8.50 17.57 5.49
N PRO A 72 8.71 18.88 5.70
CA PRO A 72 9.49 19.71 4.76
C PRO A 72 10.92 19.20 4.55
N ALA A 73 11.53 18.60 5.57
CA ALA A 73 12.87 18.02 5.47
C ALA A 73 12.91 16.75 4.60
N ALA A 74 11.79 16.05 4.42
CA ALA A 74 11.69 14.77 3.71
C ALA A 74 10.73 14.87 2.53
N PHE A 75 11.08 15.69 1.54
CA PHE A 75 10.25 16.01 0.35
C PHE A 75 9.88 14.79 -0.53
N PHE A 76 10.59 13.67 -0.38
CA PHE A 76 10.27 12.42 -1.07
C PHE A 76 9.11 11.65 -0.40
N LEU A 77 8.77 11.97 0.85
CA LEU A 77 7.62 11.39 1.57
C LEU A 77 6.37 12.23 1.33
N LYS A 78 5.54 11.79 0.38
CA LYS A 78 4.34 12.50 -0.05
C LYS A 78 3.08 11.80 0.41
N LEU A 79 2.21 12.53 1.10
CA LEU A 79 0.87 12.03 1.42
C LEU A 79 0.02 12.09 0.16
N GLU A 80 -0.70 11.01 -0.10
CA GLU A 80 -1.59 10.90 -1.24
C GLU A 80 -2.82 10.02 -0.95
N PHE A 81 -3.87 10.20 -1.76
CA PHE A 81 -5.15 9.52 -1.58
C PHE A 81 -5.48 8.52 -2.71
N SER A 82 -4.54 8.22 -3.63
CA SER A 82 -4.75 7.27 -4.72
C SER A 82 -5.16 5.88 -4.24
N VAL A 83 -4.65 5.45 -3.07
CA VAL A 83 -4.99 4.18 -2.42
C VAL A 83 -6.49 4.05 -2.16
N LEU A 84 -7.24 5.14 -1.94
CA LEU A 84 -8.69 5.07 -1.78
C LEU A 84 -9.37 4.60 -3.07
N ILE A 85 -8.88 5.03 -4.22
CA ILE A 85 -9.38 4.60 -5.53
C ILE A 85 -8.99 3.15 -5.79
N ILE A 86 -7.76 2.76 -5.44
CA ILE A 86 -7.29 1.37 -5.56
C ILE A 86 -8.11 0.44 -4.65
N PHE A 87 -8.42 0.88 -3.43
CA PHE A 87 -9.29 0.15 -2.50
C PHE A 87 -10.72 0.02 -3.05
N LEU A 88 -11.23 1.05 -3.73
CA LEU A 88 -12.52 1.00 -4.41
C LEU A 88 -12.53 -0.06 -5.51
N VAL A 89 -11.47 -0.12 -6.33
CA VAL A 89 -11.29 -1.16 -7.34
C VAL A 89 -11.27 -2.54 -6.70
N PHE A 90 -10.56 -2.70 -5.58
CA PHE A 90 -10.53 -3.96 -4.84
C PHE A 90 -11.93 -4.41 -4.39
N ILE A 91 -12.74 -3.51 -3.83
CA ILE A 91 -14.09 -3.86 -3.37
C ILE A 91 -15.00 -4.16 -4.57
N TRP A 92 -14.96 -3.34 -5.63
CA TRP A 92 -15.93 -3.43 -6.72
C TRP A 92 -15.62 -4.58 -7.69
N PHE A 93 -14.35 -4.76 -8.02
CA PHE A 93 -13.87 -5.78 -8.95
C PHE A 93 -13.31 -6.97 -8.17
N ASP A 94 -11.98 -6.97 -7.94
CA ASP A 94 -11.22 -8.00 -7.27
C ASP A 94 -9.81 -7.50 -6.89
N PHE A 95 -9.05 -8.28 -6.13
CA PHE A 95 -7.71 -7.89 -5.68
C PHE A 95 -6.71 -7.80 -6.84
N LYS A 96 -6.83 -8.69 -7.83
CA LYS A 96 -5.97 -8.68 -9.02
C LYS A 96 -6.10 -7.36 -9.80
N SER A 97 -7.32 -6.87 -10.00
CA SER A 97 -7.62 -5.63 -10.69
C SER A 97 -7.06 -4.43 -9.92
N ALA A 98 -7.15 -4.45 -8.59
CA ALA A 98 -6.55 -3.41 -7.74
C ALA A 98 -5.02 -3.37 -7.87
N ILE A 99 -4.35 -4.53 -7.95
CA ILE A 99 -2.91 -4.61 -8.22
C ILE A 99 -2.58 -3.97 -9.58
N ILE A 100 -3.31 -4.34 -10.64
CA ILE A 100 -3.08 -3.78 -11.98
C ILE A 100 -3.26 -2.27 -11.99
N VAL A 101 -4.34 -1.77 -11.39
CA VAL A 101 -4.61 -0.33 -11.27
C VAL A 101 -3.50 0.37 -10.48
N SER A 102 -3.00 -0.24 -9.41
CA SER A 102 -1.91 0.31 -8.61
C SER A 102 -0.59 0.38 -9.39
N ILE A 103 -0.26 -0.65 -10.18
CA ILE A 103 0.92 -0.65 -11.06
C ILE A 103 0.82 0.47 -12.09
N ILE A 104 -0.33 0.59 -12.77
CA ILE A 104 -0.55 1.62 -13.79
C ILE A 104 -0.46 3.02 -13.17
N THR A 105 -1.08 3.20 -11.99
CA THR A 105 -1.04 4.47 -11.24
C THR A 105 0.40 4.91 -10.97
N ASN A 106 1.20 4.01 -10.41
CA ASN A 106 2.59 4.28 -10.05
C ASN A 106 3.47 4.48 -11.29
N LEU A 107 3.23 3.75 -12.37
CA LEU A 107 3.92 3.92 -13.64
C LEU A 107 3.63 5.29 -14.26
N ILE A 108 2.36 5.70 -14.34
CA ILE A 108 1.97 7.01 -14.87
C ILE A 108 2.60 8.13 -14.02
N ASN A 109 2.55 8.02 -12.70
CA ASN A 109 3.16 9.02 -11.83
C ASN A 109 4.68 9.12 -12.02
N TYR A 110 5.38 7.99 -12.19
CA TYR A 110 6.80 7.98 -12.52
C TYR A 110 7.09 8.68 -13.85
N LEU A 111 6.32 8.38 -14.90
CA LEU A 111 6.49 9.00 -16.22
C LEU A 111 6.29 10.52 -16.20
N ILE A 112 5.46 11.04 -15.27
CA ILE A 112 5.17 12.48 -15.16
C ILE A 112 6.16 13.19 -14.24
N LYS A 113 6.40 12.68 -13.03
CA LYS A 113 7.20 13.38 -11.99
C LYS A 113 8.66 12.94 -11.94
N GLY A 114 9.01 11.80 -12.51
CA GLY A 114 10.31 11.16 -12.30
C GLY A 114 10.51 10.68 -10.86
N ALA A 115 11.76 10.38 -10.51
CA ALA A 115 12.20 10.04 -9.15
C ALA A 115 13.70 10.34 -9.01
N VAL A 116 14.18 10.53 -7.78
CA VAL A 116 15.63 10.69 -7.50
C VAL A 116 16.39 9.43 -7.92
N ILE A 117 15.86 8.27 -7.53
CA ILE A 117 16.31 6.97 -7.99
C ILE A 117 15.19 6.37 -8.84
N PRO A 118 15.44 6.04 -10.12
CA PRO A 118 14.42 5.52 -11.03
C PRO A 118 13.59 4.39 -10.41
N PHE A 119 12.26 4.53 -10.47
CA PHE A 119 11.27 3.58 -9.96
C PHE A 119 11.30 3.27 -8.45
N LEU A 120 12.25 3.80 -7.67
CA LEU A 120 12.35 3.43 -6.25
C LEU A 120 11.15 3.95 -5.47
N ASP A 121 10.83 5.24 -5.59
CA ASP A 121 9.75 5.87 -4.81
C ASP A 121 8.38 5.29 -5.17
N GLN A 122 8.10 5.14 -6.47
CA GLN A 122 6.85 4.55 -6.96
C GLN A 122 6.76 3.04 -6.67
N GLY A 123 7.89 2.33 -6.66
CA GLY A 123 7.97 0.92 -6.27
C GLY A 123 7.65 0.71 -4.78
N ILE A 124 8.19 1.58 -3.92
CA ILE A 124 7.91 1.56 -2.48
C ILE A 124 6.44 1.90 -2.22
N ASN A 125 5.89 2.90 -2.91
CA ASN A 125 4.49 3.26 -2.77
C ASN A 125 3.55 2.13 -3.21
N PHE A 126 3.85 1.48 -4.33
CA PHE A 126 3.15 0.28 -4.77
C PHE A 126 3.19 -0.82 -3.70
N LEU A 127 4.38 -1.12 -3.18
CA LEU A 127 4.55 -2.15 -2.15
C LEU A 127 3.78 -1.80 -0.87
N ALA A 128 3.80 -0.55 -0.45
CA ALA A 128 3.09 -0.09 0.73
C ALA A 128 1.58 -0.18 0.57
N THR A 129 1.08 0.14 -0.63
CA THR A 129 -0.32 -0.05 -1.01
C THR A 129 -0.72 -1.53 -0.88
N LEU A 130 0.09 -2.46 -1.40
CA LEU A 130 -0.19 -3.88 -1.27
C LEU A 130 -0.24 -4.33 0.19
N VAL A 131 0.78 -3.97 0.98
CA VAL A 131 0.85 -4.34 2.41
C VAL A 131 -0.35 -3.80 3.18
N PHE A 132 -0.77 -2.56 2.90
CA PHE A 132 -1.95 -1.94 3.51
C PHE A 132 -3.25 -2.66 3.17
N LEU A 133 -3.40 -3.14 1.94
CA LEU A 133 -4.59 -3.84 1.49
C LEU A 133 -4.69 -5.27 2.03
N ILE A 134 -3.58 -5.93 2.39
CA ILE A 134 -3.58 -7.35 2.82
C ILE A 134 -4.61 -7.65 3.93
N PRO A 135 -4.65 -6.92 5.07
CA PRO A 135 -5.65 -7.19 6.10
C PRO A 135 -7.08 -7.01 5.61
N PHE A 136 -7.34 -5.99 4.78
CA PHE A 136 -8.65 -5.79 4.16
C PHE A 136 -9.03 -6.96 3.25
N VAL A 137 -8.10 -7.51 2.48
CA VAL A 137 -8.35 -8.69 1.63
C VAL A 137 -8.77 -9.89 2.47
N PHE A 138 -8.06 -10.21 3.55
CA PHE A 138 -8.41 -11.34 4.40
C PHE A 138 -9.80 -11.19 5.03
N VAL A 139 -10.11 -9.99 5.55
CA VAL A 139 -11.39 -9.76 6.22
C VAL A 139 -12.53 -9.69 5.19
N PHE A 140 -12.32 -9.05 4.05
CA PHE A 140 -13.30 -9.03 2.96
C PHE A 140 -13.63 -10.43 2.47
N ARG A 141 -12.63 -11.29 2.23
CA ARG A 141 -12.87 -12.67 1.82
C ARG A 141 -13.67 -13.46 2.84
N LYS A 142 -13.31 -13.33 4.12
CA LYS A 142 -14.01 -14.02 5.21
C LYS A 142 -15.49 -13.64 5.32
N TYR A 143 -15.83 -12.36 5.11
CA TYR A 143 -17.18 -11.84 5.40
C TYR A 143 -18.04 -11.57 4.16
N CYS A 144 -17.45 -11.31 3.00
CA CYS A 144 -18.16 -11.03 1.75
C CYS A 144 -18.10 -12.18 0.73
N LEU A 145 -17.14 -13.11 0.86
CA LEU A 145 -16.94 -14.22 -0.10
C LEU A 145 -17.08 -15.61 0.55
N GLY A 146 -17.24 -15.69 1.87
CA GLY A 146 -17.20 -16.93 2.65
C GLY A 146 -18.50 -17.75 2.72
N GLY A 147 -19.51 -17.48 1.89
CA GLY A 147 -20.75 -18.27 1.83
C GLY A 147 -20.66 -19.44 0.84
N ARG A 148 -21.35 -20.56 1.12
CA ARG A 148 -21.53 -21.70 0.17
C ARG A 148 -22.31 -21.33 -1.10
N SER A 149 -22.90 -20.13 -1.15
CA SER A 149 -23.57 -19.61 -2.34
C SER A 149 -22.56 -18.82 -3.17
N LYS A 150 -22.55 -19.04 -4.49
CA LYS A 150 -21.74 -18.27 -5.48
C LYS A 150 -22.19 -16.81 -5.63
N GLU A 151 -23.13 -16.35 -4.82
CA GLU A 151 -23.56 -14.96 -4.76
C GLU A 151 -22.78 -14.21 -3.68
N ILE A 152 -22.16 -13.10 -4.10
CA ILE A 152 -21.49 -12.15 -3.20
C ILE A 152 -22.57 -11.45 -2.38
N SER A 153 -22.93 -12.01 -1.24
CA SER A 153 -23.79 -11.35 -0.25
C SER A 153 -22.89 -10.54 0.69
N CYS A 154 -22.41 -9.37 0.24
CA CYS A 154 -21.73 -8.42 1.13
C CYS A 154 -22.71 -7.71 2.07
N GLU A 155 -23.99 -7.69 1.73
CA GLU A 155 -25.08 -7.45 2.66
C GLU A 155 -25.16 -8.66 3.60
N ILE A 156 -24.94 -8.60 4.91
CA ILE A 156 -25.60 -7.71 5.87
C ILE A 156 -24.71 -7.45 7.12
N ASN A 157 -23.57 -8.12 7.30
CA ASN A 157 -22.83 -8.15 8.58
C ASN A 157 -21.33 -7.83 8.48
N PHE A 158 -20.93 -6.73 7.82
CA PHE A 158 -19.61 -6.16 8.10
C PHE A 158 -19.73 -5.14 9.23
N PRO A 159 -19.58 -5.55 10.51
CA PRO A 159 -19.72 -4.64 11.61
C PRO A 159 -18.64 -3.57 11.54
N ILE A 160 -19.01 -2.33 11.86
CA ILE A 160 -18.09 -1.19 11.78
C ILE A 160 -16.85 -1.42 12.65
N SER A 161 -17.00 -2.16 13.76
CA SER A 161 -15.91 -2.59 14.63
C SER A 161 -14.86 -3.43 13.91
N LYS A 162 -15.26 -4.35 13.01
CA LYS A 162 -14.30 -5.12 12.20
C LYS A 162 -13.61 -4.22 11.17
N MET A 163 -14.30 -3.23 10.61
CA MET A 163 -13.68 -2.27 9.69
C MET A 163 -12.64 -1.40 10.39
N ILE A 164 -12.96 -0.91 11.59
CA ILE A 164 -12.05 -0.15 12.45
C ILE A 164 -10.82 -1.00 12.79
N ILE A 165 -11.02 -2.21 13.32
CA ILE A 165 -9.92 -3.12 13.68
C ILE A 165 -9.05 -3.41 12.46
N THR A 166 -9.66 -3.68 11.31
CA THR A 166 -8.92 -3.96 10.06
C THR A 166 -8.10 -2.75 9.63
N GLY A 167 -8.69 -1.55 9.67
CA GLY A 167 -7.98 -0.30 9.36
C GLY A 167 -6.79 -0.06 10.30
N VAL A 168 -6.98 -0.23 11.61
CA VAL A 168 -5.90 -0.11 12.60
C VAL A 168 -4.80 -1.13 12.34
N VAL A 169 -5.15 -2.39 12.11
CA VAL A 169 -4.19 -3.46 11.78
C VAL A 169 -3.43 -3.13 10.50
N SER A 170 -4.09 -2.67 9.45
CA SER A 170 -3.45 -2.23 8.21
C SER A 170 -2.46 -1.10 8.44
N VAL A 171 -2.81 -0.06 9.21
CA VAL A 171 -1.89 1.04 9.53
C VAL A 171 -0.66 0.54 10.27
N VAL A 172 -0.85 -0.28 11.31
CA VAL A 172 0.25 -0.81 12.13
C VAL A 172 1.15 -1.71 11.30
N VAL A 173 0.58 -2.65 10.54
CA VAL A 173 1.34 -3.59 9.70
C VAL A 173 2.13 -2.83 8.64
N THR A 174 1.50 -1.91 7.90
CA THR A 174 2.20 -1.14 6.86
C THR A 174 3.29 -0.27 7.46
N THR A 175 3.05 0.38 8.61
CA THR A 175 4.06 1.21 9.28
C THR A 175 5.27 0.38 9.68
N ILE A 176 5.06 -0.78 10.31
CA ILE A 176 6.16 -1.66 10.74
C ILE A 176 6.93 -2.19 9.53
N VAL A 177 6.23 -2.70 8.52
CA VAL A 177 6.84 -3.26 7.31
C VAL A 177 7.62 -2.18 6.56
N MET A 178 7.08 -0.97 6.41
CA MET A 178 7.77 0.15 5.77
C MET A 178 8.98 0.62 6.57
N LEU A 179 8.92 0.65 7.90
CA LEU A 179 10.10 0.94 8.71
C LEU A 179 11.22 -0.08 8.49
N ILE A 180 10.88 -1.37 8.46
CA ILE A 180 11.85 -2.44 8.23
C ILE A 180 12.43 -2.35 6.82
N ILE A 181 11.60 -2.16 5.79
CA ILE A 181 12.06 -2.02 4.40
C ILE A 181 12.95 -0.78 4.24
N ASN A 182 12.60 0.33 4.91
CA ASN A 182 13.42 1.53 4.90
C ASN A 182 14.83 1.24 5.44
N LEU A 183 14.91 0.56 6.59
CA LEU A 183 16.17 0.23 7.24
C LEU A 183 17.02 -0.80 6.46
N LEU A 184 16.38 -1.82 5.88
CA LEU A 184 17.08 -2.96 5.29
C LEU A 184 17.41 -2.80 3.81
N ILE A 185 16.62 -2.00 3.08
CA ILE A 185 16.69 -1.94 1.61
C ILE A 185 16.89 -0.50 1.14
N ILE A 186 16.00 0.40 1.54
CA ILE A 186 15.96 1.76 0.98
C ILE A 186 17.19 2.56 1.41
N PHE A 187 17.56 2.54 2.69
CA PHE A 187 18.74 3.28 3.17
C PHE A 187 20.05 2.76 2.53
N PRO A 188 20.31 1.44 2.45
CA PRO A 188 21.47 0.95 1.70
C PRO A 188 21.50 1.41 0.24
N ILE A 189 20.36 1.38 -0.46
CA ILE A 189 20.27 1.83 -1.85
C ILE A 189 20.59 3.32 -1.96
N TYR A 190 19.98 4.16 -1.13
CA TYR A 190 20.25 5.60 -1.13
C TYR A 190 21.71 5.91 -0.76
N ASN A 191 22.29 5.21 0.22
CA ASN A 191 23.68 5.43 0.61
C ASN A 191 24.68 5.07 -0.51
N THR A 192 24.29 4.15 -1.40
CA THR A 192 25.12 3.73 -2.54
C THR A 192 24.93 4.64 -3.74
N LEU A 193 23.68 4.99 -4.07
CA LEU A 193 23.32 5.71 -5.30
C LEU A 193 23.22 7.23 -5.12
N SER A 194 23.07 7.71 -3.88
CA SER A 194 22.96 9.14 -3.53
C SER A 194 23.56 9.41 -2.13
N PRO A 195 24.89 9.27 -1.96
CA PRO A 195 25.54 9.37 -0.66
C PRO A 195 25.24 10.69 0.07
N GLY A 196 24.96 10.59 1.38
CA GLY A 196 24.66 11.76 2.23
C GLY A 196 23.24 12.32 2.11
N PHE A 197 22.43 11.85 1.15
CA PHE A 197 21.06 12.32 0.97
C PHE A 197 20.18 12.03 2.20
N ILE A 198 20.05 10.75 2.56
CA ILE A 198 19.21 10.32 3.69
C ILE A 198 19.77 10.83 5.03
N ASP A 199 21.08 10.81 5.21
CA ASP A 199 21.70 11.29 6.46
C ASP A 199 21.50 12.80 6.64
N GLY A 200 21.53 13.58 5.56
CA GLY A 200 21.19 15.00 5.59
C GLY A 200 19.74 15.26 6.01
N VAL A 201 18.81 14.48 5.45
CA VAL A 201 17.38 14.56 5.80
C VAL A 201 17.14 14.19 7.26
N LEU A 202 17.74 13.10 7.74
CA LEU A 202 17.59 12.66 9.13
C LEU A 202 18.17 13.69 10.10
N LYS A 203 19.34 14.25 9.80
CA LYS A 203 19.99 15.28 10.63
C LYS A 203 19.19 16.58 10.68
N ALA A 204 18.47 16.93 9.62
CA ALA A 204 17.57 18.10 9.62
C ALA A 204 16.38 17.94 10.58
N VAL A 205 16.04 16.70 10.98
CA VAL A 205 14.92 16.41 11.88
C VAL A 205 15.39 16.22 13.32
N SER A 206 16.48 15.48 13.56
CA SER A 206 17.02 15.23 14.90
C SER A 206 18.47 14.74 14.84
N ASP A 207 19.29 15.16 15.81
CA ASP A 207 20.66 14.64 15.97
C ASP A 207 20.68 13.14 16.33
N ASN A 208 19.61 12.63 16.95
CA ASN A 208 19.49 11.21 17.25
C ASN A 208 18.89 10.47 16.05
N ARG A 209 19.73 9.70 15.35
CA ARG A 209 19.34 8.93 14.16
C ARG A 209 18.12 8.04 14.36
N PHE A 210 17.99 7.39 15.51
CA PHE A 210 16.84 6.53 15.78
C PHE A 210 15.54 7.34 15.87
N ILE A 211 15.58 8.46 16.58
CA ILE A 211 14.44 9.37 16.71
C ILE A 211 14.09 9.95 15.34
N ALA A 212 15.09 10.41 14.57
CA ALA A 212 14.89 10.94 13.22
C ALA A 212 14.20 9.94 12.30
N ILE A 213 14.59 8.66 12.32
CA ILE A 213 13.95 7.63 11.51
C ILE A 213 12.49 7.42 11.94
N LEU A 214 12.25 7.31 13.25
CA LEU A 214 10.91 7.08 13.77
C LEU A 214 9.98 8.28 13.52
N SER A 215 10.46 9.50 13.71
CA SER A 215 9.70 10.73 13.48
C SER A 215 9.51 11.04 11.99
N THR A 216 10.44 10.64 11.13
CA THR A 216 10.32 10.89 9.69
C THR A 216 9.46 9.81 9.04
N PHE A 217 9.87 8.55 9.12
CA PHE A 217 9.20 7.45 8.41
C PHE A 217 8.05 6.85 9.21
N GLY A 218 8.21 6.70 10.53
CA GLY A 218 7.18 6.12 11.38
C GLY A 218 5.95 7.01 11.46
N LEU A 219 6.14 8.27 11.86
CA LEU A 219 5.06 9.25 11.97
C LEU A 219 4.39 9.50 10.61
N PHE A 220 5.17 9.67 9.53
CA PHE A 220 4.62 9.82 8.18
C PHE A 220 3.70 8.66 7.81
N ASN A 221 4.15 7.41 7.99
CA ASN A 221 3.33 6.24 7.68
C ASN A 221 2.05 6.19 8.53
N VAL A 222 2.14 6.48 9.82
CA VAL A 222 0.95 6.50 10.68
C VAL A 222 -0.05 7.56 10.21
N ILE A 223 0.41 8.75 9.85
CA ILE A 223 -0.46 9.83 9.37
C ILE A 223 -1.06 9.47 8.01
N HIS A 224 -0.22 9.06 7.05
CA HIS A 224 -0.64 8.74 5.69
C HIS A 224 -1.62 7.58 5.66
N TRP A 225 -1.22 6.41 6.16
CA TRP A 225 -2.10 5.24 6.18
C TRP A 225 -3.28 5.42 7.13
N GLY A 226 -3.10 6.16 8.23
CA GLY A 226 -4.17 6.48 9.17
C GLY A 226 -5.27 7.30 8.52
N SER A 227 -4.91 8.34 7.77
CA SER A 227 -5.88 9.17 7.03
C SER A 227 -6.69 8.34 6.02
N ILE A 228 -6.01 7.46 5.27
CA ILE A 228 -6.65 6.54 4.31
C ILE A 228 -7.59 5.59 5.06
N ALA A 229 -7.13 5.00 6.16
CA ALA A 229 -7.92 4.07 6.97
C ALA A 229 -9.17 4.74 7.56
N VAL A 230 -9.08 6.00 8.03
CA VAL A 230 -10.23 6.77 8.52
C VAL A 230 -11.27 6.94 7.42
N VAL A 231 -10.86 7.34 6.22
CA VAL A 231 -11.80 7.49 5.09
C VAL A 231 -12.44 6.14 4.73
N ILE A 232 -11.65 5.07 4.69
CA ILE A 232 -12.17 3.72 4.46
C ILE A 232 -13.18 3.32 5.55
N VAL A 233 -12.91 3.58 6.82
CA VAL A 233 -13.79 3.26 7.94
C VAL A 233 -15.11 4.05 7.89
N LEU A 234 -15.06 5.32 7.48
CA LEU A 234 -16.25 6.16 7.39
C LEU A 234 -17.13 5.80 6.19
N PHE A 235 -16.51 5.54 5.03
CA PHE A 235 -17.24 5.37 3.77
C PHE A 235 -17.34 3.92 3.29
N GLY A 236 -16.52 3.00 3.81
CA GLY A 236 -16.39 1.63 3.32
C GLY A 236 -17.71 0.87 3.24
N ARG A 237 -18.59 1.00 4.24
CA ARG A 237 -19.93 0.37 4.21
C ARG A 237 -20.80 0.89 3.05
N ARG A 238 -20.73 2.19 2.77
CA ARG A 238 -21.47 2.81 1.66
C ARG A 238 -20.88 2.36 0.31
N LEU A 239 -19.56 2.31 0.22
CA LEU A 239 -18.85 1.88 -0.99
C LEU A 239 -19.11 0.40 -1.32
N VAL A 240 -19.21 -0.46 -0.31
CA VAL A 240 -19.58 -1.88 -0.47
C VAL A 240 -21.00 -2.01 -1.02
N LYS A 241 -21.97 -1.26 -0.48
CA LYS A 241 -23.36 -1.27 -0.99
C LYS A 241 -23.46 -0.83 -2.46
N LEU A 242 -22.66 0.15 -2.87
CA LEU A 242 -22.65 0.62 -4.26
C LEU A 242 -22.22 -0.44 -5.27
N ARG A 243 -21.49 -1.48 -4.82
CA ARG A 243 -21.06 -2.59 -5.69
C ARG A 243 -22.25 -3.31 -6.34
N GLU A 244 -23.34 -3.46 -5.61
CA GLU A 244 -24.53 -4.21 -6.06
C GLU A 244 -25.24 -3.52 -7.23
N TYR A 245 -25.05 -2.21 -7.39
CA TYR A 245 -25.62 -1.43 -8.50
C TYR A 245 -24.73 -1.38 -9.74
N ILE A 246 -23.46 -1.79 -9.64
CA ILE A 246 -22.46 -1.69 -10.72
C ILE A 246 -22.32 -3.02 -11.48
N ARG A 247 -22.64 -4.15 -10.83
CA ARG A 247 -22.68 -5.48 -11.46
C ARG A 247 -23.99 -5.73 -12.22
#